data_AF-A0AAP2DDW2-F1
#
_entry.id   AF-A0AAP2DDW2-F1
#
_cell.length_a   1.000
_cell.length_b   1.000
_cell.length_c   1.000
_cell.angle_alpha   90.00
_cell.angle_beta   90.00
_cell.angle_gamma   90.00
#
_symmetry.space_group_name_H-M   'P 1'
#
loop_
_entity.id
_entity.type
_entity.pdbx_description
1 polymer ?
#
loop_
_entity_poly.entity_id
_entity_poly.type
_entity_poly.pdbx_seq_one_letter_code
_entity_poly.pdbx_strand_id
1 'polypeptide(L)'
;MKTGLIIFLFLPLSLRGQLLEESSRVAIPVKGTTVVVYAMADCAHCYYYLPPALHVSQRHDTHVLEASFISWEQEGGSPAGGIFHVLTDWGLPAHGEDSVQATLRKRYDSLAVLSGPAVVRAAEEGIRIVGKDNLSTLLTRSVQRAHVPPTTPGARMALSFRFDADGVQEFKRCLREPEGVTAMLAVTYYYALRSTRGSVLDRPVTLQLPFKTILKQLTVTP
;
A
#
# COMPACT_ATOMS: atom_id res chain seq x y z
N MET A 1 -16.13 18.51 58.34
CA MET A 1 -15.57 17.88 57.12
C MET A 1 -16.18 18.59 55.92
N LYS A 2 -15.38 19.32 55.12
CA LYS A 2 -15.85 20.00 53.90
C LYS A 2 -15.46 19.15 52.71
N THR A 3 -16.44 18.50 52.08
CA THR A 3 -16.28 17.77 50.82
C THR A 3 -16.14 18.79 49.70
N GLY A 4 -14.91 19.02 49.24
CA GLY A 4 -14.63 19.82 48.05
C GLY A 4 -15.03 19.05 46.80
N LEU A 5 -16.03 19.54 46.08
CA LEU A 5 -16.43 19.03 44.77
C LEU A 5 -15.36 19.43 43.74
N ILE A 6 -14.52 18.47 43.33
CA ILE A 6 -13.59 18.65 42.20
C ILE A 6 -14.38 18.47 40.92
N ILE A 7 -14.67 19.58 40.23
CA ILE A 7 -15.24 19.57 38.88
C ILE A 7 -14.09 19.34 37.90
N PHE A 8 -13.99 18.12 37.36
CA PHE A 8 -13.13 17.83 36.21
C PHE A 8 -13.74 18.48 34.96
N LEU A 9 -13.22 19.66 34.60
CA LEU A 9 -13.54 20.33 33.35
C LEU A 9 -12.89 19.54 32.20
N PHE A 10 -13.65 18.62 31.59
CA PHE A 10 -13.26 17.99 30.33
C PHE A 10 -13.29 19.05 29.23
N LEU A 11 -12.17 19.75 29.01
CA LEU A 11 -11.98 20.50 27.77
C LEU A 11 -11.98 19.49 26.61
N PRO A 12 -12.88 19.63 25.62
CA PRO A 12 -12.76 18.86 24.40
C PRO A 12 -11.50 19.33 23.69
N LEU A 13 -10.40 18.60 23.86
CA LEU A 13 -9.29 18.66 22.93
C LEU A 13 -9.87 18.31 21.57
N SER A 14 -10.06 19.35 20.76
CA SER A 14 -10.43 19.18 19.37
C SER A 14 -9.26 18.49 18.70
N LEU A 15 -9.34 17.16 18.60
CA LEU A 15 -8.48 16.34 17.76
C LEU A 15 -8.73 16.81 16.33
N ARG A 16 -7.99 17.84 15.91
CA ARG A 16 -7.97 18.27 14.52
C ARG A 16 -7.21 17.18 13.77
N GLY A 17 -7.97 16.32 13.07
CA GLY A 17 -7.40 15.38 12.13
C GLY A 17 -6.51 16.10 11.12
N GLN A 18 -5.47 15.44 10.65
CA GLN A 18 -4.56 16.01 9.66
C GLN A 18 -5.33 16.44 8.42
N LEU A 19 -5.20 17.72 8.05
CA LEU A 19 -5.80 18.29 6.85
C LEU A 19 -4.70 18.89 5.99
N LEU A 20 -4.59 18.40 4.75
CA LEU A 20 -3.56 18.81 3.80
C LEU A 20 -4.08 19.94 2.90
N GLU A 21 -3.21 20.82 2.42
CA GLU A 21 -3.61 21.98 1.62
C GLU A 21 -3.49 21.69 0.11
N GLU A 22 -4.61 21.67 -0.63
CA GLU A 22 -4.63 21.26 -2.06
C GLU A 22 -3.69 22.10 -2.93
N SER A 23 -3.57 23.40 -2.64
CA SER A 23 -2.72 24.34 -3.37
C SER A 23 -1.21 24.08 -3.22
N SER A 24 -0.82 23.30 -2.21
CA SER A 24 0.59 23.02 -1.87
C SER A 24 1.15 21.74 -2.51
N ARG A 25 0.39 21.10 -3.42
CA ARG A 25 0.75 19.82 -4.03
C ARG A 25 2.11 19.89 -4.74
N VAL A 26 3.03 19.04 -4.34
CA VAL A 26 4.31 18.84 -5.04
C VAL A 26 4.48 17.36 -5.40
N ALA A 27 4.96 17.08 -6.62
CA ALA A 27 5.29 15.74 -7.07
C ALA A 27 6.82 15.62 -7.23
N ILE A 28 7.44 14.75 -6.45
CA ILE A 28 8.90 14.60 -6.37
C ILE A 28 9.29 13.24 -6.95
N PRO A 29 10.09 13.20 -8.02
CA PRO A 29 10.61 11.94 -8.53
C PRO A 29 11.64 11.36 -7.54
N VAL A 30 11.44 10.10 -7.16
CA VAL A 30 12.37 9.29 -6.36
C VAL A 30 12.65 8.01 -7.15
N LYS A 31 13.76 7.32 -6.89
CA LYS A 31 14.14 6.12 -7.64
C LYS A 31 12.97 5.09 -7.69
N GLY A 32 12.38 4.92 -8.87
CA GLY A 32 11.31 3.94 -9.13
C GLY A 32 9.88 4.41 -8.82
N THR A 33 9.65 5.61 -8.31
CA THR A 33 8.29 6.15 -8.09
C THR A 33 8.24 7.68 -8.07
N THR A 34 7.04 8.26 -8.06
CA THR A 34 6.83 9.69 -7.81
C THR A 34 6.11 9.86 -6.49
N VAL A 35 6.72 10.60 -5.58
CA VAL A 35 6.18 10.88 -4.25
C VAL A 35 5.41 12.18 -4.31
N VAL A 36 4.10 12.12 -4.04
CA VAL A 36 3.28 13.32 -3.93
C VAL A 36 3.26 13.77 -2.48
N VAL A 37 3.54 15.05 -2.25
CA VAL A 37 3.48 15.67 -0.93
C VAL A 37 2.57 16.89 -0.91
N TYR A 38 2.05 17.21 0.26
CA TYR A 38 1.26 18.40 0.53
C TYR A 38 1.69 19.01 1.86
N ALA A 39 1.67 20.33 1.96
CA ALA A 39 1.78 21.03 3.23
C ALA A 39 0.53 20.80 4.09
N MET A 40 0.68 20.84 5.41
CA MET A 40 -0.42 20.85 6.36
C MET A 40 -1.13 22.21 6.32
N ALA A 41 -2.45 22.21 6.43
CA ALA A 41 -3.26 23.42 6.27
C ALA A 41 -3.05 24.50 7.36
N ASP A 42 -2.38 24.18 8.46
CA ASP A 42 -1.99 25.10 9.54
C ASP A 42 -0.45 25.18 9.76
N CYS A 43 0.34 24.52 8.90
CA CYS A 43 1.79 24.67 8.85
C CYS A 43 2.28 24.62 7.41
N ALA A 44 2.50 25.79 6.81
CA ALA A 44 2.88 25.94 5.40
C ALA A 44 4.22 25.25 5.05
N HIS A 45 5.09 25.04 6.03
CA HIS A 45 6.40 24.40 5.86
C HIS A 45 6.40 22.92 6.25
N CYS A 46 5.31 22.37 6.79
CA CYS A 46 5.22 20.99 7.25
C CYS A 46 4.57 20.14 6.15
N TYR A 47 5.36 19.34 5.44
CA TYR A 47 4.90 18.52 4.32
C TYR A 47 4.70 17.06 4.73
N TYR A 48 3.66 16.43 4.19
CA TYR A 48 3.36 15.02 4.36
C TYR A 48 3.28 14.33 3.01
N TYR A 49 3.83 13.11 2.91
CA TYR A 49 3.78 12.33 1.68
C TYR A 49 2.58 11.39 1.64
N LEU A 50 1.95 11.28 0.47
CA LEU A 50 0.96 10.23 0.22
C LEU A 50 1.65 8.87 0.06
N PRO A 51 0.94 7.76 0.30
CA PRO A 51 1.43 6.42 -0.03
C PRO A 51 1.98 6.38 -1.47
N PRO A 52 3.28 6.06 -1.67
CA PRO A 52 3.94 6.29 -2.96
C PRO A 52 3.97 5.06 -3.89
N ALA A 53 3.98 3.85 -3.33
CA ALA A 53 4.00 2.59 -4.07
C ALA A 53 3.72 1.41 -3.13
N LEU A 54 3.19 0.32 -3.69
CA LEU A 54 3.14 -1.00 -3.05
C LEU A 54 4.37 -1.82 -3.45
N HIS A 55 4.84 -2.64 -2.52
CA HIS A 55 5.96 -3.54 -2.71
C HIS A 55 5.60 -4.92 -2.15
N VAL A 56 6.30 -5.96 -2.64
CA VAL A 56 6.31 -7.24 -1.92
C VAL A 56 7.26 -7.08 -0.73
N SER A 57 6.80 -7.44 0.46
CA SER A 57 7.61 -7.35 1.67
C SER A 57 8.85 -8.24 1.53
N GLN A 58 9.95 -7.78 2.10
CA GLN A 58 11.20 -8.53 2.13
C GLN A 58 11.58 -8.86 3.58
N ARG A 59 12.21 -10.02 3.76
CA ARG A 59 12.88 -10.32 5.02
C ARG A 59 14.07 -9.39 5.20
N HIS A 60 14.21 -8.83 6.39
CA HIS A 60 15.22 -7.82 6.70
C HIS A 60 16.66 -8.36 6.62
N ASP A 61 16.86 -9.66 6.86
CA ASP A 61 18.16 -10.32 6.92
C ASP A 61 18.67 -10.80 5.55
N THR A 62 17.76 -11.27 4.70
CA THR A 62 18.06 -12.04 3.49
C THR A 62 17.63 -11.31 2.22
N HIS A 63 16.86 -10.23 2.34
CA HIS A 63 16.21 -9.52 1.24
C HIS A 63 15.35 -10.41 0.33
N VAL A 64 15.02 -11.62 0.79
CA VAL A 64 14.14 -12.56 0.09
C VAL A 64 12.72 -12.04 0.19
N LEU A 65 12.01 -12.05 -0.95
CA LEU A 65 10.58 -11.71 -0.99
C LEU A 65 9.77 -12.65 -0.10
N GLU A 66 8.82 -12.10 0.64
CA GLU A 66 7.86 -12.84 1.43
C GLU A 66 6.68 -13.27 0.55
N ALA A 67 6.95 -14.18 -0.37
CA ALA A 67 5.97 -14.81 -1.24
C ALA A 67 6.25 -16.31 -1.37
N SER A 68 5.21 -17.14 -1.36
CA SER A 68 5.35 -18.59 -1.44
C SER A 68 4.19 -19.21 -2.21
N PHE A 69 4.50 -20.12 -3.12
CA PHE A 69 3.51 -20.96 -3.80
C PHE A 69 3.79 -22.43 -3.48
N ILE A 70 2.77 -23.13 -2.99
CA ILE A 70 2.84 -24.56 -2.66
C ILE A 70 1.69 -25.25 -3.39
N SER A 71 1.98 -26.29 -4.16
CA SER A 71 0.97 -27.17 -4.78
C SER A 71 1.10 -28.59 -4.25
N TRP A 72 0.00 -29.33 -4.21
CA TRP A 72 -0.01 -30.75 -3.88
C TRP A 72 -0.77 -31.56 -4.93
N GLU A 73 -0.49 -32.85 -4.95
CA GLU A 73 -1.03 -33.80 -5.91
C GLU A 73 -2.02 -34.75 -5.24
N GLN A 74 -2.91 -35.33 -6.04
CA GLN A 74 -3.70 -36.48 -5.64
C GLN A 74 -2.92 -37.77 -5.88
N GLU A 75 -3.45 -38.88 -5.38
CA GLU A 75 -2.94 -40.22 -5.68
C GLU A 75 -2.90 -40.42 -7.21
N GLY A 76 -1.71 -40.71 -7.75
CA GLY A 76 -1.48 -40.78 -9.20
C GLY A 76 -0.77 -39.56 -9.83
N GLY A 77 -0.39 -38.54 -9.06
CA GLY A 77 0.53 -37.48 -9.50
C GLY A 77 -0.11 -36.28 -10.22
N SER A 78 -1.44 -36.23 -10.32
CA SER A 78 -2.14 -35.06 -10.87
C SER A 78 -2.29 -33.97 -9.82
N PRO A 79 -2.24 -32.66 -10.17
CA PRO A 79 -2.47 -31.60 -9.19
C PRO A 79 -3.85 -31.69 -8.56
N ALA A 80 -3.91 -31.61 -7.23
CA ALA A 80 -5.16 -31.58 -6.47
C ALA A 80 -5.51 -30.17 -6.01
N GLY A 81 -4.52 -29.31 -5.81
CA GLY A 81 -4.73 -27.92 -5.40
C GLY A 81 -3.43 -27.21 -5.04
N GLY A 82 -3.56 -25.94 -4.70
CA GLY A 82 -2.41 -25.12 -4.33
C GLY A 82 -2.79 -23.91 -3.50
N ILE A 83 -1.80 -23.36 -2.82
CA ILE A 83 -1.90 -22.14 -2.05
C ILE A 83 -0.78 -21.19 -2.47
N PHE A 84 -1.14 -19.94 -2.75
CA PHE A 84 -0.20 -18.86 -2.97
C PHE A 84 -0.38 -17.81 -1.87
N HIS A 85 0.70 -17.50 -1.16
CA HIS A 85 0.75 -16.46 -0.13
C HIS A 85 1.72 -15.36 -0.55
N VAL A 86 1.36 -14.12 -0.29
CA VAL A 86 2.27 -12.98 -0.45
C VAL A 86 2.03 -11.94 0.64
N LEU A 87 3.11 -11.43 1.21
CA LEU A 87 3.10 -10.25 2.07
C LEU A 87 3.46 -9.02 1.24
N THR A 88 2.67 -7.97 1.40
CA THR A 88 2.88 -6.69 0.72
C THR A 88 2.85 -5.57 1.73
N ASP A 89 3.55 -4.49 1.44
CA ASP A 89 3.52 -3.26 2.21
C ASP A 89 3.59 -2.05 1.27
N TRP A 90 3.45 -0.87 1.84
CA TRP A 90 3.70 0.38 1.13
C TRP A 90 4.64 1.25 1.94
N GLY A 91 5.41 2.07 1.26
CA GLY A 91 6.35 2.97 1.90
C GLY A 91 7.34 3.55 0.91
N LEU A 92 8.11 4.50 1.40
CA LEU A 92 9.26 5.00 0.67
C LEU A 92 10.38 3.95 0.70
N PRO A 93 11.20 3.85 -0.36
CA PRO A 93 12.41 3.03 -0.31
C PRO A 93 13.37 3.57 0.76
N ALA A 94 14.36 2.76 1.15
CA ALA A 94 15.41 3.19 2.07
C ALA A 94 16.04 4.52 1.61
N HIS A 95 16.24 5.45 2.55
CA HIS A 95 16.70 6.83 2.30
C HIS A 95 15.77 7.70 1.42
N GLY A 96 14.56 7.24 1.12
CA GLY A 96 13.59 7.99 0.32
C GLY A 96 13.16 9.30 0.98
N GLU A 97 12.99 9.30 2.30
CA GLU A 97 12.61 10.50 3.07
C GLU A 97 13.67 11.59 2.97
N ASP A 98 14.96 11.24 3.11
CA ASP A 98 16.08 12.19 2.97
C ASP A 98 16.10 12.83 1.57
N SER A 99 15.90 12.02 0.53
CA SER A 99 15.86 12.50 -0.86
C SER A 99 14.67 13.43 -1.11
N VAL A 100 13.50 13.11 -0.56
CA VAL A 100 12.30 13.95 -0.65
C VAL A 100 12.52 15.26 0.10
N GLN A 101 13.01 15.20 1.32
CA GLN A 101 13.33 16.35 2.18
C GLN A 101 14.34 17.30 1.51
N ALA A 102 15.43 16.76 0.96
CA ALA A 102 16.44 17.56 0.26
C ALA A 102 15.87 18.23 -0.99
N THR A 103 15.03 17.53 -1.74
CA THR A 103 14.38 18.09 -2.95
C THR A 103 13.38 19.18 -2.60
N LEU A 104 12.58 18.99 -1.54
CA LEU A 104 11.64 19.99 -1.03
C LEU A 104 12.36 21.30 -0.70
N ARG A 105 13.42 21.22 0.12
CA ARG A 105 14.21 22.39 0.52
C ARG A 105 14.89 23.09 -0.64
N LYS A 106 15.43 22.33 -1.58
CA LYS A 106 16.21 22.89 -2.69
C LYS A 106 15.34 23.57 -3.75
N ARG A 107 14.13 23.05 -4.00
CA ARG A 107 13.35 23.43 -5.21
C ARG A 107 12.03 24.14 -4.93
N TYR A 108 11.44 23.96 -3.75
CA TYR A 108 10.07 24.38 -3.49
C TYR A 108 9.96 25.31 -2.29
N ASP A 109 10.56 24.95 -1.16
CA ASP A 109 10.51 25.74 0.07
C ASP A 109 11.73 25.46 0.94
N SER A 110 12.63 26.44 1.08
CA SER A 110 13.87 26.32 1.86
C SER A 110 13.67 25.99 3.34
N LEU A 111 12.48 26.26 3.90
CA LEU A 111 12.14 25.97 5.29
C LEU A 111 11.37 24.65 5.44
N ALA A 112 11.11 23.93 4.33
CA ALA A 112 10.31 22.73 4.34
C ALA A 112 10.84 21.67 5.31
N VAL A 113 9.92 21.03 6.01
CA VAL A 113 10.12 19.87 6.87
C VAL A 113 9.20 18.76 6.35
N LEU A 114 9.77 17.61 5.98
CA LEU A 114 9.01 16.41 5.70
C LEU A 114 8.62 15.77 7.04
N SER A 115 7.35 15.90 7.41
CA SER A 115 6.81 15.47 8.71
C SER A 115 6.33 14.01 8.73
N GLY A 116 6.63 13.25 7.67
CA GLY A 116 6.29 11.83 7.54
C GLY A 116 5.10 11.55 6.61
N PRO A 117 4.46 10.38 6.73
CA PRO A 117 3.34 9.98 5.89
C PRO A 117 2.07 10.75 6.23
N ALA A 118 1.25 10.99 5.22
CA ALA A 118 -0.11 11.47 5.42
C ALA A 118 -0.96 10.44 6.16
N VAL A 119 -1.85 10.91 7.03
CA VAL A 119 -2.90 10.10 7.64
C VAL A 119 -3.88 9.71 6.54
N VAL A 120 -4.04 8.40 6.34
CA VAL A 120 -4.95 7.85 5.35
C VAL A 120 -5.95 6.90 5.99
N ARG A 121 -7.12 6.76 5.36
CA ARG A 121 -8.11 5.73 5.67
C ARG A 121 -8.14 4.71 4.56
N ALA A 122 -8.18 3.42 4.88
CA ALA A 122 -8.44 2.40 3.88
C ALA A 122 -9.87 2.53 3.34
N ALA A 123 -10.07 2.29 2.04
CA ALA A 123 -11.41 2.13 1.50
C ALA A 123 -12.03 0.80 1.99
N GLU A 124 -13.36 0.72 2.09
CA GLU A 124 -14.07 -0.49 2.55
C GLU A 124 -13.77 -1.70 1.65
N GLU A 125 -13.77 -1.49 0.34
CA GLU A 125 -13.25 -2.44 -0.66
C GLU A 125 -11.85 -2.04 -1.12
N GLY A 126 -10.98 -1.78 -0.15
CA GLY A 126 -9.66 -1.20 -0.39
C GLY A 126 -8.71 -2.08 -1.16
N ILE A 127 -8.95 -3.39 -1.27
CA ILE A 127 -8.09 -4.33 -1.99
C ILE A 127 -8.84 -4.93 -3.16
N ARG A 128 -8.26 -4.82 -4.35
CA ARG A 128 -8.82 -5.42 -5.56
C ARG A 128 -7.71 -6.04 -6.40
N ILE A 129 -8.05 -7.10 -7.12
CA ILE A 129 -7.25 -7.60 -8.23
C ILE A 129 -7.83 -6.98 -9.50
N VAL A 130 -6.99 -6.29 -10.28
CA VAL A 130 -7.39 -5.65 -11.53
C VAL A 130 -6.59 -6.24 -12.69
N GLY A 131 -7.22 -6.36 -13.85
CA GLY A 131 -6.60 -6.98 -15.02
C GLY A 131 -7.67 -7.47 -16.00
N LYS A 132 -7.23 -7.99 -17.13
CA LYS A 132 -8.10 -8.59 -18.15
C LYS A 132 -7.68 -10.00 -18.54
N ASP A 133 -6.73 -10.57 -17.83
CA ASP A 133 -6.17 -11.89 -18.14
C ASP A 133 -6.77 -12.99 -17.26
N ASN A 134 -6.41 -14.22 -17.60
CA ASN A 134 -6.85 -15.40 -16.87
C ASN A 134 -6.33 -15.39 -15.42
N LEU A 135 -5.13 -14.85 -15.18
CA LEU A 135 -4.57 -14.77 -13.83
C LEU A 135 -5.38 -13.81 -12.94
N SER A 136 -5.81 -12.65 -13.44
CA SER A 136 -6.63 -11.72 -12.66
C SER A 136 -7.96 -12.35 -12.29
N THR A 137 -8.55 -13.12 -13.20
CA THR A 137 -9.79 -13.86 -12.95
C THR A 137 -9.57 -14.95 -11.89
N LEU A 138 -8.48 -15.72 -12.03
CA LEU A 138 -8.08 -16.76 -11.08
C LEU A 138 -7.83 -16.18 -9.68
N LEU A 139 -7.01 -15.14 -9.56
CA LEU A 139 -6.70 -14.52 -8.27
C LEU A 139 -7.93 -13.91 -7.61
N THR A 140 -8.81 -13.27 -8.39
CA THR A 140 -10.05 -12.67 -7.87
C THR A 140 -10.97 -13.73 -7.26
N ARG A 141 -11.15 -14.88 -7.93
CA ARG A 141 -12.02 -15.96 -7.42
C ARG A 141 -11.37 -16.78 -6.29
N SER A 142 -10.04 -16.78 -6.21
CA SER A 142 -9.27 -17.63 -5.28
C SER A 142 -8.84 -16.93 -3.99
N VAL A 143 -8.95 -15.60 -3.91
CA VAL A 143 -8.54 -14.84 -2.73
C VAL A 143 -9.34 -15.27 -1.49
N GLN A 144 -8.63 -15.69 -0.45
CA GLN A 144 -9.21 -15.90 0.87
C GLN A 144 -9.37 -14.51 1.50
N ARG A 145 -10.59 -14.18 1.97
CA ARG A 145 -11.02 -12.86 2.49
C ARG A 145 -9.89 -11.85 2.70
N ALA A 146 -9.83 -10.84 1.83
CA ALA A 146 -8.85 -9.77 1.97
C ALA A 146 -9.17 -8.91 3.21
N HIS A 147 -8.16 -8.63 4.04
CA HIS A 147 -8.30 -7.78 5.23
C HIS A 147 -8.35 -6.28 4.86
N VAL A 148 -8.66 -5.42 5.82
CA VAL A 148 -8.53 -3.97 5.62
C VAL A 148 -7.04 -3.62 5.43
N PRO A 149 -6.66 -2.88 4.37
CA PRO A 149 -5.27 -2.45 4.18
C PRO A 149 -4.70 -1.68 5.37
N PRO A 150 -3.43 -1.90 5.73
CA PRO A 150 -2.79 -1.12 6.78
C PRO A 150 -2.56 0.33 6.33
N THR A 151 -2.86 1.28 7.21
CA THR A 151 -2.78 2.73 6.93
C THR A 151 -1.45 3.35 7.33
N THR A 152 -0.48 2.55 7.79
CA THR A 152 0.85 3.01 8.22
C THR A 152 1.91 2.47 7.25
N PRO A 153 2.91 3.29 6.84
CA PRO A 153 3.99 2.79 6.00
C PRO A 153 4.75 1.64 6.66
N GLY A 154 5.18 0.66 5.87
CA GLY A 154 5.92 -0.51 6.31
C GLY A 154 5.10 -1.57 7.07
N ALA A 155 3.85 -1.27 7.43
CA ALA A 155 2.95 -2.27 7.97
C ALA A 155 2.53 -3.25 6.87
N ARG A 156 2.60 -4.54 7.19
CA ARG A 156 2.43 -5.63 6.22
C ARG A 156 0.97 -6.06 6.09
N MET A 157 0.60 -6.42 4.88
CA MET A 157 -0.68 -6.96 4.48
C MET A 157 -0.48 -8.35 3.86
N ALA A 158 -1.14 -9.35 4.42
CA ALA A 158 -1.10 -10.71 3.92
C ALA A 158 -2.24 -10.98 2.92
N LEU A 159 -1.90 -11.57 1.78
CA LEU A 159 -2.85 -12.08 0.80
C LEU A 159 -2.64 -13.57 0.63
N SER A 160 -3.74 -14.32 0.64
CA SER A 160 -3.75 -15.76 0.45
C SER A 160 -4.72 -16.14 -0.67
N PHE A 161 -4.29 -17.02 -1.55
CA PHE A 161 -5.07 -17.52 -2.68
C PHE A 161 -5.10 -19.03 -2.62
N ARG A 162 -6.29 -19.62 -2.70
CA ARG A 162 -6.48 -21.07 -2.77
C ARG A 162 -6.90 -21.46 -4.18
N PHE A 163 -6.13 -22.35 -4.79
CA PHE A 163 -6.34 -22.85 -6.13
C PHE A 163 -6.84 -24.30 -6.10
N ASP A 164 -7.75 -24.59 -7.02
CA ASP A 164 -8.08 -25.94 -7.45
C ASP A 164 -7.02 -26.48 -8.44
N ALA A 165 -7.23 -27.68 -8.97
CA ALA A 165 -6.32 -28.30 -9.93
C ALA A 165 -6.06 -27.42 -11.17
N ASP A 166 -7.13 -26.89 -11.78
CA ASP A 166 -7.04 -26.01 -12.95
C ASP A 166 -6.31 -24.70 -12.62
N GLY A 167 -6.60 -24.12 -11.47
CA GLY A 167 -5.94 -22.91 -10.97
C GLY A 167 -4.44 -23.12 -10.74
N VAL A 168 -4.02 -24.29 -10.24
CA VAL A 168 -2.60 -24.64 -10.12
C VAL A 168 -1.92 -24.66 -11.48
N GLN A 169 -2.55 -25.28 -12.48
CA GLN A 169 -1.99 -25.35 -13.83
C GLN A 169 -1.84 -23.96 -14.46
N GLU A 170 -2.87 -23.13 -14.33
CA GLU A 170 -2.87 -21.77 -14.84
C GLU A 170 -1.83 -20.89 -14.11
N PHE A 171 -1.71 -21.02 -12.78
CA PHE A 171 -0.69 -20.30 -12.01
C PHE A 171 0.73 -20.74 -12.39
N LYS A 172 0.97 -22.06 -12.52
CA LYS A 172 2.26 -22.61 -13.01
C LYS A 172 2.58 -22.15 -14.43
N ARG A 173 1.59 -22.00 -15.30
CA ARG A 173 1.77 -21.40 -16.64
C ARG A 173 2.22 -19.95 -16.54
N CYS A 174 1.57 -19.15 -15.71
CA CYS A 174 1.93 -17.75 -15.48
C CYS A 174 3.32 -17.57 -14.85
N LEU A 175 3.76 -18.51 -14.00
CA LEU A 175 5.14 -18.52 -13.47
C LEU A 175 6.19 -18.71 -14.58
N ARG A 176 5.90 -19.52 -15.61
CA ARG A 176 6.80 -19.72 -16.75
C ARG A 176 6.75 -18.56 -17.75
N GLU A 177 5.60 -17.91 -17.88
CA GLU A 177 5.34 -16.85 -18.88
C GLU A 177 4.85 -15.54 -18.23
N PRO A 178 5.63 -14.90 -17.34
CA PRO A 178 5.16 -13.74 -16.58
C PRO A 178 5.01 -12.47 -17.42
N GLU A 179 5.62 -12.39 -18.61
CA GLU A 179 5.56 -11.18 -19.44
C GLU A 179 4.15 -10.87 -19.99
N GLY A 180 3.33 -11.91 -20.21
CA GLY A 180 1.95 -11.76 -20.65
C GLY A 180 0.98 -11.37 -19.53
N VAL A 181 1.44 -11.30 -18.28
CA VAL A 181 0.60 -11.03 -17.11
C VAL A 181 0.36 -9.53 -16.95
N THR A 182 -0.90 -9.15 -17.02
CA THR A 182 -1.46 -7.80 -16.79
C THR A 182 -2.11 -7.64 -15.41
N ALA A 183 -2.34 -8.73 -14.68
CA ALA A 183 -2.90 -8.71 -13.34
C ALA A 183 -2.11 -7.79 -12.40
N MET A 184 -2.81 -6.93 -11.66
CA MET A 184 -2.25 -6.05 -10.63
C MET A 184 -3.05 -6.16 -9.34
N LEU A 185 -2.36 -6.09 -8.22
CA LEU A 185 -2.95 -5.80 -6.92
C LEU A 185 -3.17 -4.29 -6.83
N ALA A 186 -4.39 -3.85 -6.61
CA ALA A 186 -4.74 -2.45 -6.40
C ALA A 186 -5.19 -2.23 -4.96
N VAL A 187 -4.57 -1.26 -4.27
CA VAL A 187 -4.94 -0.85 -2.92
C VAL A 187 -5.33 0.62 -2.88
N THR A 188 -6.54 0.93 -2.42
CA THR A 188 -7.08 2.30 -2.39
C THR A 188 -7.20 2.82 -0.96
N TYR A 189 -6.64 4.01 -0.76
CA TYR A 189 -6.79 4.79 0.45
C TYR A 189 -7.46 6.13 0.17
N TYR A 190 -7.99 6.77 1.21
CA TYR A 190 -8.51 8.13 1.18
C TYR A 190 -7.73 9.03 2.13
N TYR A 191 -7.55 10.28 1.73
CA TYR A 191 -6.93 11.34 2.54
C TYR A 191 -7.73 12.64 2.42
N ALA A 192 -7.66 13.46 3.47
CA ALA A 192 -8.40 14.71 3.56
C ALA A 192 -7.58 15.90 3.05
N LEU A 193 -8.18 16.67 2.15
CA LEU A 193 -7.62 17.91 1.61
C LEU A 193 -8.54 19.09 1.91
N ARG A 194 -7.96 20.25 2.22
CA ARG A 194 -8.62 21.53 2.13
C ARG A 194 -8.50 22.02 0.69
N SER A 195 -9.64 22.24 0.05
CA SER A 195 -9.69 22.83 -1.28
C SER A 195 -9.30 24.29 -1.24
N THR A 196 -8.95 24.85 -2.40
CA THR A 196 -8.70 26.29 -2.57
C THR A 196 -9.89 27.17 -2.19
N ARG A 197 -11.10 26.60 -2.12
CA ARG A 197 -12.34 27.29 -1.69
C ARG A 197 -12.66 27.08 -0.21
N GLY A 198 -11.79 26.43 0.54
CA GLY A 198 -11.92 26.17 1.98
C GLY A 198 -12.77 24.95 2.36
N SER A 199 -13.33 24.23 1.39
CA SER A 199 -14.08 22.98 1.67
C SER A 199 -13.13 21.81 1.95
N VAL A 200 -13.56 20.86 2.78
CA VAL A 200 -12.83 19.60 2.99
C VAL A 200 -13.26 18.58 1.92
N LEU A 201 -12.27 17.95 1.29
CA LEU A 201 -12.43 16.96 0.23
C LEU A 201 -11.72 15.67 0.64
N ASP A 202 -12.43 14.55 0.56
CA ASP A 202 -11.82 13.22 0.59
C ASP A 202 -11.34 12.86 -0.83
N ARG A 203 -10.04 12.61 -1.00
CA ARG A 203 -9.46 12.19 -2.28
C ARG A 203 -8.93 10.76 -2.20
N PRO A 204 -9.13 9.94 -3.25
CA PRO A 204 -8.53 8.62 -3.31
C PRO A 204 -7.06 8.70 -3.73
N VAL A 205 -6.27 7.75 -3.24
CA VAL A 205 -4.97 7.37 -3.78
C VAL A 205 -4.96 5.85 -3.95
N THR A 206 -4.71 5.39 -5.18
CA THR A 206 -4.67 3.96 -5.50
C THR A 206 -3.24 3.57 -5.83
N LEU A 207 -2.70 2.65 -5.04
CA LEU A 207 -1.42 2.01 -5.30
C LEU A 207 -1.63 0.74 -6.12
N GLN A 208 -0.67 0.44 -6.99
CA GLN A 208 -0.72 -0.76 -7.82
C GLN A 208 0.59 -1.53 -7.74
N LEU A 209 0.48 -2.85 -7.59
CA LEU A 209 1.61 -3.78 -7.64
C LEU A 209 1.34 -4.83 -8.74
N PRO A 210 2.11 -4.81 -9.84
CA PRO A 210 1.96 -5.82 -10.91
C PRO A 210 2.33 -7.21 -10.42
N PHE A 211 1.45 -8.21 -10.60
CA PHE A 211 1.74 -9.60 -10.22
C PHE A 211 2.92 -10.17 -10.99
N LYS A 212 3.18 -9.73 -12.23
CA LYS A 212 4.37 -10.12 -13.00
C LYS A 212 5.68 -9.88 -12.22
N THR A 213 5.75 -8.82 -11.41
CA THR A 213 6.93 -8.51 -10.60
C THR A 213 7.14 -9.54 -9.50
N ILE A 214 6.05 -10.08 -8.96
CA ILE A 214 6.04 -11.12 -7.94
C ILE A 214 6.42 -12.46 -8.58
N LEU A 215 5.78 -12.81 -9.71
CA LEU A 215 6.01 -14.08 -10.41
C LEU A 215 7.45 -14.24 -10.88
N LYS A 216 8.10 -13.18 -11.40
CA LYS A 216 9.51 -13.20 -11.83
C LYS A 216 10.49 -13.52 -10.71
N GLN A 217 10.09 -13.32 -9.46
CA GLN A 217 10.93 -13.51 -8.28
C GLN A 217 10.56 -14.76 -7.47
N LEU A 218 9.44 -15.41 -7.80
CA LEU A 218 9.11 -16.72 -7.26
C LEU A 218 9.97 -17.76 -7.96
N THR A 219 10.96 -18.29 -7.25
CA THR A 219 11.63 -19.51 -7.67
C THR A 219 10.63 -20.66 -7.62
N VAL A 220 10.44 -21.32 -8.76
CA VAL A 220 9.77 -22.62 -8.78
C VAL A 220 10.72 -23.60 -8.12
N THR A 221 10.54 -23.84 -6.82
CA THR A 221 11.21 -24.98 -6.19
C THR A 221 10.59 -26.23 -6.82
N PRO A 222 11.40 -27.09 -7.47
CA PRO A 222 10.89 -28.30 -8.12
C PRO A 222 10.23 -29.26 -7.12
#